data_AF-A0ABD5DCS4-F1
#
_entry.id   AF-A0ABD5DCS4-F1
#
_cell.length_a   1.000
_cell.length_b   1.000
_cell.length_c   1.000
_cell.angle_alpha   90.00
_cell.angle_beta   90.00
_cell.angle_gamma   90.00
#
_symmetry.space_group_name_H-M   'P 1'
#
loop_
_entity.id
_entity.type
_entity.pdbx_description
1 polymer ?
#
loop_
_entity_poly.entity_id
_entity_poly.type
_entity_poly.pdbx_seq_one_letter_code
_entity_poly.pdbx_strand_id
1 'polypeptide(L)'
;AWPDEQRVAFYLNGRPASEPVDPEIVLDLLSRYGYQVTSEMTPAQKKRVIIAFQMHFRPQRWDGVADAQTEAIAEALLEKYGQG
;
A
#
# COMPACT_ATOMS: atom_id res chain seq x y z
N ALA A 1 5.75 -3.78 11.89
CA ALA A 1 6.05 -4.94 11.03
C ALA A 1 6.89 -4.50 9.85
N TRP A 2 7.50 -5.40 9.08
CA TRP A 2 8.14 -5.08 7.79
C TRP A 2 7.69 -6.13 6.75
N PRO A 3 7.44 -5.75 5.48
CA PRO A 3 7.01 -6.72 4.45
C PRO A 3 8.08 -7.79 4.20
N ASP A 4 7.63 -9.00 3.87
CA ASP A 4 8.50 -10.06 3.38
C ASP A 4 8.77 -9.83 1.89
N GLU A 5 10.05 -9.69 1.51
CA GLU A 5 10.45 -9.38 0.13
C GLU A 5 10.00 -10.44 -0.88
N GLN A 6 9.97 -11.73 -0.49
CA GLN A 6 9.51 -12.80 -1.39
C GLN A 6 8.00 -12.69 -1.65
N ARG A 7 7.23 -12.30 -0.63
CA ARG A 7 5.79 -12.06 -0.79
C ARG A 7 5.52 -10.82 -1.62
N VAL A 8 6.28 -9.74 -1.43
CA VAL A 8 6.19 -8.54 -2.29
C VAL A 8 6.48 -8.90 -3.75
N ALA A 9 7.53 -9.68 -4.01
CA ALA A 9 7.85 -10.12 -5.37
C ALA A 9 6.75 -11.01 -5.97
N PHE A 10 6.14 -11.89 -5.16
CA PHE A 10 5.00 -12.71 -5.58
C PHE A 10 3.81 -11.85 -6.02
N TYR A 11 3.42 -10.85 -5.22
CA TYR A 11 2.31 -9.95 -5.54
C TYR A 11 2.60 -9.00 -6.69
N LEU A 12 3.86 -8.55 -6.84
CA LEU A 12 4.28 -7.81 -8.04
C LEU A 12 4.07 -8.62 -9.31
N ASN A 13 4.23 -9.95 -9.27
CA ASN A 13 3.93 -10.88 -10.37
C ASN A 13 4.53 -10.43 -11.73
N GLY A 14 5.74 -9.88 -11.71
CA GLY A 14 6.43 -9.38 -12.90
C GLY A 14 5.97 -8.01 -13.43
N ARG A 15 4.99 -7.36 -12.79
CA ARG A 15 4.57 -5.99 -13.12
C ARG A 15 5.69 -4.98 -12.79
N PRO A 16 5.85 -3.92 -13.60
CA PRO A 16 6.74 -2.81 -13.25
C PRO A 16 6.35 -2.20 -11.90
N ALA A 17 7.33 -1.99 -11.02
CA ALA A 17 7.09 -1.45 -9.68
C ALA A 17 6.37 -0.09 -9.67
N SER A 18 6.57 0.72 -10.72
CA SER A 18 5.95 2.04 -10.89
C SER A 18 4.67 2.03 -11.71
N GLU A 19 4.16 0.86 -12.11
CA GLU A 19 2.89 0.75 -12.83
C GLU A 19 1.78 1.36 -11.97
N PRO A 20 1.04 2.37 -12.48
CA PRO A 20 0.00 3.02 -11.71
C PRO A 20 -1.15 2.04 -11.45
N VAL A 21 -1.74 2.13 -10.27
CA VAL A 21 -2.90 1.32 -9.86
C VAL A 21 -4.01 2.22 -9.34
N ASP A 22 -5.21 1.68 -9.22
CA ASP A 22 -6.32 2.41 -8.61
C ASP A 22 -6.01 2.71 -7.14
N PRO A 23 -5.95 3.98 -6.72
CA PRO A 23 -5.71 4.35 -5.33
C PRO A 23 -6.74 3.75 -4.35
N GLU A 24 -7.97 3.50 -4.79
CA GLU A 24 -9.00 2.91 -3.92
C GLU A 24 -8.69 1.46 -3.54
N ILE A 25 -8.02 0.70 -4.42
CA ILE A 25 -7.56 -0.67 -4.11
C ILE A 25 -6.51 -0.62 -2.98
N VAL A 26 -5.53 0.27 -3.11
CA VAL A 26 -4.51 0.44 -2.08
C VAL A 26 -5.13 0.90 -0.76
N LEU A 27 -6.03 1.89 -0.80
CA LEU A 27 -6.70 2.40 0.40
C LEU A 27 -7.54 1.34 1.12
N ASP A 28 -8.20 0.43 0.39
CA ASP A 28 -8.90 -0.73 0.98
C ASP A 28 -7.91 -1.64 1.74
N LEU A 29 -6.80 -2.01 1.10
CA LEU A 29 -5.76 -2.82 1.73
C LEU A 29 -5.18 -2.15 2.98
N LEU A 30 -4.93 -0.84 2.91
CA LEU A 30 -4.44 -0.07 4.06
C LEU A 30 -5.47 -0.01 5.19
N SER A 31 -6.76 0.14 4.86
CA SER A 31 -7.83 0.09 5.86
C SER A 31 -7.88 -1.25 6.59
N ARG A 32 -7.77 -2.35 5.83
CA ARG A 32 -7.76 -3.72 6.40
C ARG A 32 -6.51 -3.99 7.22
N TYR A 33 -5.39 -3.37 6.89
CA TYR A 33 -4.15 -3.43 7.66
C TYR A 33 -4.22 -2.60 8.96
N GLY A 34 -5.09 -1.58 9.02
CA GLY A 34 -5.34 -0.77 10.22
C GLY A 34 -5.12 0.74 10.07
N TYR A 35 -4.91 1.26 8.86
CA TYR A 35 -4.95 2.71 8.62
C TYR A 35 -6.40 3.21 8.66
N GLN A 36 -6.60 4.40 9.21
CA GLN A 36 -7.91 5.04 9.16
C GLN A 36 -8.18 5.55 7.74
N VAL A 37 -9.14 4.92 7.06
CA VAL A 37 -9.66 5.35 5.76
C VAL A 37 -11.17 5.47 5.88
N THR A 38 -11.73 6.61 5.49
CA THR A 38 -13.19 6.84 5.53
C THR A 38 -13.71 7.34 4.18
N SER A 39 -14.98 7.09 3.90
CA SER A 39 -15.64 7.53 2.66
C SER A 39 -15.72 9.06 2.52
N GLU A 40 -15.67 9.79 3.64
CA GLU A 40 -15.72 11.25 3.68
C GLU A 40 -14.35 11.92 3.40
N MET A 41 -13.28 11.14 3.29
CA MET A 41 -11.94 11.69 3.03
C MET A 41 -11.85 12.35 1.66
N THR A 42 -11.34 13.58 1.65
CA THR A 42 -10.94 14.27 0.42
C THR A 42 -9.80 13.53 -0.28
N PRO A 43 -9.61 13.72 -1.60
CA PRO A 43 -8.48 13.14 -2.33
C PRO A 43 -7.12 13.48 -1.70
N ALA A 44 -6.97 14.68 -1.15
CA ALA A 44 -5.75 15.10 -0.46
C ALA A 44 -5.51 14.33 0.86
N GLN A 45 -6.56 14.01 1.62
CA GLN A 45 -6.46 13.18 2.81
C GLN A 45 -6.11 11.74 2.46
N LYS A 46 -6.77 11.16 1.46
CA LYS A 46 -6.46 9.83 0.92
C LYS A 46 -4.99 9.72 0.49
N LYS A 47 -4.49 10.72 -0.25
CA LYS A 47 -3.08 10.78 -0.64
C LYS A 47 -2.13 10.78 0.57
N ARG A 48 -2.46 11.51 1.65
CA ARG A 48 -1.64 11.54 2.87
C ARG A 48 -1.56 10.18 3.55
N VAL A 49 -2.62 9.37 3.51
CA VAL A 49 -2.60 7.99 4.03
C VAL A 49 -1.59 7.14 3.25
N ILE A 50 -1.61 7.23 1.91
CA ILE A 50 -0.66 6.52 1.05
C ILE A 50 0.79 6.98 1.31
N ILE A 51 1.01 8.30 1.45
CA ILE A 51 2.33 8.85 1.80
C ILE A 51 2.83 8.28 3.12
N ALA A 52 1.99 8.29 4.17
CA ALA A 52 2.37 7.76 5.48
C ALA A 52 2.76 6.28 5.40
N PHE A 53 2.00 5.48 4.66
CA PHE A 53 2.33 4.09 4.42
C PHE A 53 3.66 3.91 3.68
N GLN A 54 3.88 4.66 2.61
CA GLN A 54 5.12 4.62 1.83
C GLN A 54 6.33 5.07 2.67
N MET A 55 6.19 6.11 3.50
CA MET A 55 7.27 6.52 4.42
C MET A 55 7.66 5.38 5.38
N HIS A 56 6.69 4.56 5.81
CA HIS A 56 6.96 3.45 6.70
C HIS A 56 7.56 2.22 6.02
N PHE A 57 7.07 1.84 4.83
CA PHE A 57 7.42 0.54 4.22
C PHE A 57 8.08 0.60 2.84
N ARG A 58 8.16 1.79 2.24
CA ARG A 58 8.83 2.05 0.95
C ARG A 58 9.57 3.39 0.97
N PRO A 59 10.54 3.58 1.90
CA PRO A 59 11.18 4.88 2.12
C PRO A 59 11.93 5.44 0.90
N GLN A 60 12.22 4.59 -0.10
CA GLN A 60 12.85 5.01 -1.36
C GLN A 60 11.94 5.92 -2.20
N ARG A 61 10.61 5.87 -2.02
CA ARG A 61 9.64 6.69 -2.76
C ARG A 61 8.30 6.82 -2.01
N TRP A 62 7.97 8.05 -1.61
CA TRP A 62 6.77 8.39 -0.82
C TRP A 62 5.97 9.57 -1.40
N ASP A 63 5.82 9.61 -2.72
CA ASP A 63 5.11 10.68 -3.44
C ASP A 63 3.57 10.63 -3.31
N GLY A 64 3.04 9.61 -2.64
CA GLY A 64 1.61 9.37 -2.45
C GLY A 64 0.89 8.82 -3.68
N VAL A 65 1.64 8.39 -4.70
CA VAL A 65 1.07 7.75 -5.89
C VAL A 65 0.86 6.27 -5.58
N ALA A 66 -0.34 5.77 -5.85
CA ALA A 66 -0.62 4.33 -5.83
C ALA A 66 0.05 3.68 -7.04
N ASP A 67 1.01 2.79 -6.77
CA ASP A 67 1.68 1.97 -7.77
C ASP A 67 1.72 0.50 -7.36
N ALA A 68 2.05 -0.38 -8.31
CA ALA A 68 2.06 -1.83 -8.10
C ALA A 68 2.96 -2.26 -6.93
N GLN A 69 4.07 -1.55 -6.68
CA GLN A 69 4.91 -1.84 -5.52
C GLN A 69 4.24 -1.46 -4.19
N THR A 70 3.54 -0.33 -4.15
CA THR A 70 2.77 0.09 -2.96
C THR A 70 1.66 -0.92 -2.65
N GLU A 71 0.94 -1.38 -3.68
CA GLU A 71 -0.08 -2.44 -3.61
C GLU A 71 0.52 -3.74 -3.07
N ALA A 72 1.57 -4.26 -3.71
CA ALA A 72 2.21 -5.53 -3.33
C ALA A 72 2.78 -5.54 -1.90
N ILE A 73 3.30 -4.40 -1.42
CA ILE A 73 3.74 -4.25 -0.03
C ILE A 73 2.55 -4.33 0.93
N ALA A 74 1.41 -3.70 0.59
CA ALA A 74 0.22 -3.74 1.42
C ALA A 74 -0.38 -5.16 1.47
N GLU A 75 -0.44 -5.86 0.35
CA GLU A 75 -0.88 -7.26 0.29
C GLU A 75 0.01 -8.20 1.11
N ALA A 76 1.34 -8.09 0.96
CA ALA A 76 2.30 -8.90 1.71
C ALA A 76 2.21 -8.67 3.23
N LEU A 77 1.97 -7.43 3.65
CA LEU A 77 1.77 -7.09 5.06
C LEU A 77 0.43 -7.64 5.58
N LEU A 78 -0.65 -7.51 4.80
CA LEU A 78 -1.97 -8.00 5.19
C LEU A 78 -2.01 -9.53 5.27
N GLU A 79 -1.35 -10.23 4.36
CA GLU A 79 -1.23 -11.69 4.41
C GLU A 79 -0.56 -12.16 5.70
N LYS A 80 0.51 -11.48 6.12
CA LYS A 80 1.33 -11.90 7.27
C LYS A 80 0.77 -11.45 8.62
N TYR A 81 0.04 -10.33 8.66
CA TYR A 81 -0.34 -9.66 9.92
C TYR A 81 -1.83 -9.29 10.01
N GLY A 82 -2.61 -9.49 8.94
CA GLY A 82 -4.03 -9.15 8.88
C GLY A 82 -4.99 -10.25 9.37
N GLN A 83 -4.50 -11.40 9.82
CA GLN A 83 -5.30 -12.48 10.40
C GLN A 83 -5.44 -12.35 11.93
N GLY A 84 -5.75 -11.14 12.40
CA GLY A 84 -6.10 -10.87 13.81
C GLY A 84 -7.58 -11.03 14.07
#